data_AF-A4XX40-F1
#
_entry.id   AF-A4XX40-F1
#
_cell.length_a   1.000
_cell.length_b   1.000
_cell.length_c   1.000
_cell.angle_alpha   90.00
_cell.angle_beta   90.00
_cell.angle_gamma   90.00
#
_symmetry.space_group_name_H-M   'P 1'
#
loop_
_entity.id
_entity.type
_entity.pdbx_description
1 polymer ?
#
loop_
_entity_poly.entity_id
_entity_poly.type
_entity_poly.pdbx_seq_one_letter_code
_entity_poly.pdbx_strand_id
1 'polypeptide(L)'
;MHDSFRNQLSSIKKAIEKEKTVTLKLPTIFAFKDQGIYDFEKSLSFFDWSIKDRPVKIDLTECKSANYQTLSLLVLYAWTLVEQNCTVSFIEAEGDNGASSMWRRMGARGFMPILLQDGHNFNGAPSKPLLKIKSTADFKTAISTAESYTKDFNVEFGKTLRYVLSELLYNTLEHGKNIKSVRGKNIRIPSIAQFTWYQTHNEIHFIIADCGVGIKKHIEQTYPGQESHEEAIRLAIKPQVSGTFALNDPYTQKNNAGIGLFISSNIIRRLNAEMHILSGDGLLHISPRDVTAKTLHQSWPGTIVLVTLRLEKTSNLNLHEMMREFRDSAFKEQKLADTDEENGKLYLSIYNYFGQYAEDKEAAIKFRDKRITPAIDSGKKIVLDFDNVISAPHSFLSALIASPTKRLGMTTYKIIKITNATAEIRETIDFIFDENT
;
A
#
# COMPACT_ATOMS: atom_id res chain seq x y z
N MET A 1 -4.07 -59.38 4.67
CA MET A 1 -4.54 -58.65 5.88
C MET A 1 -4.08 -57.19 5.90
N HIS A 2 -2.81 -56.90 5.59
CA HIS A 2 -2.25 -55.53 5.57
C HIS A 2 -2.97 -54.53 4.62
N ASP A 3 -3.42 -54.97 3.45
CA ASP A 3 -4.11 -54.09 2.49
C ASP A 3 -5.57 -53.78 2.88
N SER A 4 -6.23 -54.71 3.57
CA SER A 4 -7.59 -54.49 4.09
C SER A 4 -7.61 -53.39 5.16
N PHE A 5 -6.62 -53.41 6.06
CA PHE A 5 -6.49 -52.41 7.13
C PHE A 5 -6.10 -51.02 6.58
N ARG A 6 -5.23 -50.94 5.56
CA ARG A 6 -4.92 -49.68 4.85
C ARG A 6 -6.14 -49.09 4.13
N ASN A 7 -6.97 -49.93 3.51
CA ASN A 7 -8.19 -49.50 2.84
C ASN A 7 -9.27 -49.02 3.83
N GLN A 8 -9.38 -49.68 4.99
CA GLN A 8 -10.25 -49.23 6.08
C GLN A 8 -9.76 -47.91 6.69
N LEU A 9 -8.46 -47.75 6.95
CA LEU A 9 -7.89 -46.47 7.41
C LEU A 9 -8.06 -45.34 6.38
N SER A 10 -7.90 -45.63 5.09
CA SER A 10 -8.10 -44.64 4.01
C SER A 10 -9.56 -44.19 3.91
N SER A 11 -10.52 -45.11 4.03
CA SER A 11 -11.95 -44.80 3.99
C SER A 11 -12.40 -44.01 5.21
N ILE A 12 -11.92 -44.34 6.41
CA ILE A 12 -12.15 -43.56 7.64
C ILE A 12 -11.54 -42.16 7.51
N LYS A 13 -10.30 -42.04 7.01
CA LYS A 13 -9.64 -40.75 6.78
C LYS A 13 -10.43 -39.89 5.79
N LYS A 14 -10.91 -40.46 4.68
CA LYS A 14 -11.76 -39.77 3.70
C LYS A 14 -13.11 -39.34 4.29
N ALA A 15 -13.70 -40.14 5.17
CA ALA A 15 -14.95 -39.80 5.86
C ALA A 15 -14.75 -38.60 6.80
N ILE A 16 -13.67 -38.62 7.61
CA ILE A 16 -13.30 -37.52 8.51
C ILE A 16 -12.96 -36.25 7.72
N GLU A 17 -12.21 -36.36 6.62
CA GLU A 17 -11.91 -35.24 5.73
C GLU A 17 -13.19 -34.65 5.13
N LYS A 18 -14.15 -35.48 4.71
CA LYS A 18 -15.44 -35.05 4.16
C LYS A 18 -16.28 -34.33 5.21
N GLU A 19 -16.32 -34.83 6.44
CA GLU A 19 -17.06 -34.21 7.56
C GLU A 19 -16.48 -32.84 7.95
N LYS A 20 -15.15 -32.67 7.86
CA LYS A 20 -14.45 -31.41 8.17
C LYS A 20 -14.34 -30.42 6.99
N THR A 21 -14.78 -30.81 5.79
CA THR A 21 -14.62 -29.97 4.59
C THR A 21 -15.58 -28.78 4.64
N VAL A 22 -15.04 -27.56 4.54
CA VAL A 22 -15.84 -26.35 4.35
C VAL A 22 -16.07 -26.13 2.86
N THR A 23 -17.32 -25.89 2.46
CA THR A 23 -17.66 -25.51 1.07
C THR A 23 -18.12 -24.06 1.03
N LEU A 24 -17.38 -23.21 0.34
CA LEU A 24 -17.67 -21.81 0.14
C LEU A 24 -18.28 -21.63 -1.25
N LYS A 25 -19.56 -21.25 -1.31
CA LYS A 25 -20.24 -20.97 -2.57
C LYS A 25 -20.08 -19.51 -2.94
N LEU A 26 -19.63 -19.23 -4.16
CA LEU A 26 -19.64 -17.85 -4.66
C LEU A 26 -21.07 -17.31 -4.74
N PRO A 27 -21.28 -16.01 -4.48
CA PRO A 27 -22.56 -15.37 -4.75
C PRO A 27 -22.89 -15.42 -6.25
N THR A 28 -24.17 -15.31 -6.59
CA THR A 28 -24.63 -15.32 -8.00
C THR A 28 -23.97 -14.22 -8.85
N ILE A 29 -23.65 -13.09 -8.23
CA ILE A 29 -22.92 -11.96 -8.82
C ILE A 29 -21.68 -11.72 -7.96
N PHE A 30 -20.49 -11.89 -8.54
CA PHE A 30 -19.19 -11.70 -7.89
C PHE A 30 -18.34 -10.68 -8.66
N ALA A 31 -18.63 -9.40 -8.44
CA ALA A 31 -17.98 -8.30 -9.11
C ALA A 31 -17.97 -7.05 -8.21
N PHE A 32 -16.89 -6.27 -8.29
CA PHE A 32 -16.82 -4.97 -7.62
C PHE A 32 -17.70 -3.89 -8.24
N LYS A 33 -18.12 -4.07 -9.50
CA LYS A 33 -18.98 -3.12 -10.22
C LYS A 33 -20.18 -3.89 -10.76
N ASP A 34 -21.37 -3.50 -10.34
CA ASP A 34 -22.63 -4.06 -10.81
C ASP A 34 -23.56 -2.90 -11.20
N GLN A 35 -24.12 -2.96 -12.41
CA GLN A 35 -24.98 -1.90 -12.98
C GLN A 35 -24.42 -0.47 -12.87
N GLY A 36 -23.09 -0.33 -12.92
CA GLY A 36 -22.40 0.97 -12.85
C GLY A 36 -22.08 1.47 -11.44
N ILE A 37 -22.47 0.74 -10.40
CA ILE A 37 -22.21 1.08 -9.00
C ILE A 37 -21.08 0.19 -8.47
N TYR A 38 -20.12 0.78 -7.76
CA TYR A 38 -19.07 0.02 -7.08
C TYR A 38 -19.56 -0.48 -5.72
N ASP A 39 -19.45 -1.78 -5.48
CA ASP A 39 -19.76 -2.44 -4.22
C ASP A 39 -18.65 -3.45 -3.85
N PHE A 40 -17.72 -2.99 -3.02
CA PHE A 40 -16.66 -3.83 -2.48
C PHE A 40 -17.16 -4.73 -1.35
N GLU A 41 -18.15 -4.30 -0.56
CA GLU A 41 -18.63 -5.02 0.63
C GLU A 41 -19.19 -6.39 0.25
N LYS A 42 -20.06 -6.42 -0.75
CA LYS A 42 -20.68 -7.65 -1.23
C LYS A 42 -19.63 -8.68 -1.67
N SER A 43 -18.63 -8.23 -2.42
CA SER A 43 -17.55 -9.11 -2.88
C SER A 43 -16.62 -9.52 -1.75
N LEU A 44 -16.29 -8.61 -0.83
CA LEU A 44 -15.38 -8.88 0.28
C LEU A 44 -15.97 -9.81 1.34
N SER A 45 -17.30 -9.79 1.51
CA SER A 45 -18.01 -10.67 2.45
C SER A 45 -17.82 -12.17 2.19
N PHE A 46 -17.37 -12.54 0.98
CA PHE A 46 -17.05 -13.92 0.64
C PHE A 46 -15.76 -14.43 1.30
N PHE A 47 -14.79 -13.55 1.57
CA PHE A 47 -13.46 -13.96 2.02
C PHE A 47 -13.42 -14.13 3.55
N ASP A 48 -13.52 -15.37 4.01
CA ASP A 48 -13.33 -15.71 5.42
C ASP A 48 -11.87 -16.08 5.69
N TRP A 49 -11.13 -15.13 6.28
CA TRP A 49 -9.71 -15.30 6.64
C TRP A 49 -9.49 -16.07 7.94
N SER A 50 -10.57 -16.46 8.65
CA SER A 50 -10.48 -17.20 9.92
C SER A 50 -10.32 -18.72 9.73
N ILE A 51 -10.57 -19.23 8.52
CA ILE A 51 -10.52 -20.67 8.20
C ILE A 51 -9.09 -21.19 8.31
N LYS A 52 -8.89 -22.25 9.11
CA LYS A 52 -7.59 -22.91 9.28
C LYS A 52 -7.75 -24.42 9.42
N ASP A 53 -6.68 -25.14 9.11
CA ASP A 53 -6.47 -26.57 9.41
C ASP A 53 -7.55 -27.52 8.89
N ARG A 54 -8.12 -27.24 7.70
CA ARG A 54 -9.18 -28.06 7.11
C ARG A 54 -9.24 -28.02 5.59
N PRO A 55 -9.86 -29.01 4.93
CA PRO A 55 -10.15 -28.93 3.50
C PRO A 55 -11.18 -27.85 3.17
N VAL A 56 -10.95 -27.10 2.09
CA VAL A 56 -11.83 -26.05 1.59
C VAL A 56 -12.15 -26.31 0.11
N LYS A 57 -13.44 -26.25 -0.22
CA LYS A 57 -13.95 -26.30 -1.59
C LYS A 57 -14.56 -24.95 -1.93
N ILE A 58 -14.04 -24.29 -2.97
CA ILE A 58 -14.60 -23.03 -3.48
C ILE A 58 -15.46 -23.37 -4.70
N ASP A 59 -16.76 -23.13 -4.61
CA ASP A 59 -17.74 -23.51 -5.63
C ASP A 59 -18.10 -22.32 -6.53
N LEU A 60 -17.74 -22.43 -7.82
CA LEU A 60 -17.96 -21.44 -8.86
C LEU A 60 -19.20 -21.75 -9.72
N THR A 61 -19.92 -22.84 -9.46
CA THR A 61 -20.94 -23.38 -10.38
C THR A 61 -22.21 -22.51 -10.45
N GLU A 62 -22.62 -21.90 -9.33
CA GLU A 62 -23.83 -21.08 -9.21
C GLU A 62 -23.59 -19.58 -9.53
N CYS A 63 -22.32 -19.18 -9.72
CA CYS A 63 -21.95 -17.79 -10.01
C CYS A 63 -22.11 -17.46 -11.50
N LYS A 64 -23.22 -16.78 -11.82
CA LYS A 64 -23.64 -16.46 -13.19
C LYS A 64 -22.94 -15.25 -13.77
N SER A 65 -22.60 -14.27 -12.93
CA SER A 65 -21.96 -13.02 -13.34
C SER A 65 -20.75 -12.76 -12.45
N ALA A 66 -19.59 -12.52 -13.06
CA ALA A 66 -18.39 -12.11 -12.35
C ALA A 66 -17.59 -11.16 -13.25
N ASN A 67 -16.66 -10.42 -12.65
CA ASN A 67 -15.62 -9.72 -13.41
C ASN A 67 -14.27 -10.39 -13.13
N TYR A 68 -13.30 -10.21 -14.05
CA TYR A 68 -12.00 -10.87 -13.90
C TYR A 68 -11.20 -10.33 -12.70
N GLN A 69 -11.45 -9.07 -12.33
CA GLN A 69 -10.75 -8.40 -11.23
C GLN A 69 -11.08 -9.06 -9.90
N THR A 70 -12.37 -9.15 -9.54
CA THR A 70 -12.81 -9.78 -8.29
C THR A 70 -12.53 -11.28 -8.31
N LEU A 71 -12.71 -11.96 -9.45
CA LEU A 71 -12.42 -13.38 -9.57
C LEU A 71 -10.94 -13.70 -9.34
N SER A 72 -10.02 -12.81 -9.77
CA SER A 72 -8.58 -12.99 -9.54
C SER A 72 -8.20 -13.01 -8.06
N LEU A 73 -8.95 -12.35 -7.18
CA LEU A 73 -8.69 -12.33 -5.74
C LEU A 73 -8.87 -13.70 -5.08
N LEU A 74 -9.65 -14.62 -5.68
CA LEU A 74 -9.75 -16.00 -5.20
C LEU A 74 -8.42 -16.74 -5.23
N VAL A 75 -7.48 -16.33 -6.10
CA VAL A 75 -6.12 -16.89 -6.15
C VAL A 75 -5.36 -16.53 -4.88
N LEU A 76 -5.36 -15.25 -4.49
CA LEU A 76 -4.72 -14.79 -3.26
C LEU A 76 -5.36 -15.43 -2.02
N TYR A 77 -6.68 -15.55 -2.03
CA TYR A 77 -7.41 -16.22 -0.96
C TYR A 77 -7.04 -17.70 -0.85
N ALA A 78 -7.02 -18.43 -1.97
CA ALA A 78 -6.61 -19.83 -2.00
C ALA A 78 -5.17 -20.03 -1.53
N TRP A 79 -4.23 -19.17 -1.91
CA TRP A 79 -2.86 -19.22 -1.41
C TRP A 79 -2.76 -18.94 0.09
N THR A 80 -3.56 -18.00 0.61
CA THR A 80 -3.61 -17.70 2.04
C THR A 80 -4.22 -18.86 2.83
N LEU A 81 -5.27 -19.52 2.31
CA LEU A 81 -5.82 -20.73 2.94
C LEU A 81 -4.80 -21.87 2.97
N VAL A 82 -4.04 -22.07 1.89
CA VAL A 82 -2.95 -23.07 1.85
C VAL A 82 -1.89 -22.78 2.91
N GLU A 83 -1.60 -21.50 3.13
CA GLU A 83 -0.72 -21.04 4.20
C GLU A 83 -1.28 -21.32 5.60
N GLN A 84 -2.59 -21.19 5.75
CA GLN A 84 -3.36 -21.56 6.94
C GLN A 84 -3.60 -23.08 7.08
N ASN A 85 -2.73 -23.89 6.47
CA ASN A 85 -2.77 -25.35 6.51
C ASN A 85 -4.07 -25.97 5.98
N CYS A 86 -4.74 -25.28 5.04
CA CYS A 86 -5.92 -25.81 4.35
C CYS A 86 -5.53 -26.49 3.03
N THR A 87 -6.32 -27.48 2.62
CA THR A 87 -6.27 -28.00 1.24
C THR A 87 -7.37 -27.35 0.42
N VAL A 88 -7.02 -26.64 -0.65
CA VAL A 88 -7.99 -25.87 -1.44
C VAL A 88 -8.26 -26.55 -2.77
N SER A 89 -9.53 -26.65 -3.14
CA SER A 89 -9.97 -27.12 -4.46
C SER A 89 -11.13 -26.26 -4.97
N PHE A 90 -11.27 -26.18 -6.29
CA PHE A 90 -12.35 -25.44 -6.94
C PHE A 90 -13.35 -26.40 -7.58
N ILE A 91 -14.63 -26.12 -7.40
CA ILE A 91 -15.73 -26.81 -8.11
C ILE A 91 -16.15 -25.89 -9.25
N GLU A 92 -16.09 -26.39 -10.47
CA GLU A 92 -16.36 -25.63 -11.68
C GLU A 92 -17.49 -26.28 -12.47
N ALA A 93 -18.35 -25.46 -13.08
CA ALA A 93 -19.27 -25.91 -14.12
C ALA A 93 -18.51 -26.11 -15.44
N GLU A 94 -18.92 -27.09 -16.23
CA GLU A 94 -18.30 -27.41 -17.52
C GLU A 94 -18.61 -26.37 -18.61
N GLY A 95 -19.73 -25.64 -18.50
CA GLY A 95 -20.18 -24.70 -19.51
C GLY A 95 -19.27 -23.49 -19.72
N ASP A 96 -19.36 -22.86 -20.89
CA ASP A 96 -18.48 -21.76 -21.33
C ASP A 96 -18.86 -20.36 -20.83
N ASN A 97 -19.81 -20.28 -19.90
CA ASN A 97 -20.34 -19.03 -19.34
C ASN A 97 -20.12 -18.95 -17.82
N GLY A 98 -20.26 -17.74 -17.26
CA GLY A 98 -20.16 -17.49 -15.83
C GLY A 98 -18.74 -17.60 -15.26
N ALA A 99 -18.64 -17.60 -13.92
CA ALA A 99 -17.36 -17.53 -13.22
C ALA A 99 -16.43 -18.72 -13.51
N SER A 100 -16.99 -19.93 -13.68
CA SER A 100 -16.21 -21.13 -13.98
C SER A 100 -15.44 -21.01 -15.30
N SER A 101 -16.08 -20.52 -16.37
CA SER A 101 -15.43 -20.27 -17.66
C SER A 101 -14.37 -19.17 -17.56
N MET A 102 -14.70 -18.09 -16.84
CA MET A 102 -13.76 -16.98 -16.63
C MET A 102 -12.50 -17.45 -15.90
N TRP A 103 -12.64 -18.27 -14.85
CA TRP A 103 -11.55 -18.88 -14.07
C TRP A 103 -10.59 -19.71 -14.95
N ARG A 104 -11.14 -20.47 -15.89
CA ARG A 104 -10.34 -21.20 -16.88
C ARG A 104 -9.62 -20.26 -17.84
N ARG A 105 -10.32 -19.25 -18.37
CA ARG A 105 -9.76 -18.29 -19.35
C ARG A 105 -8.62 -17.47 -18.78
N MET A 106 -8.58 -17.20 -17.49
CA MET A 106 -7.46 -16.52 -16.84
C MET A 106 -6.31 -17.48 -16.43
N GLY A 107 -6.43 -18.78 -16.72
CA GLY A 107 -5.41 -19.78 -16.38
C GLY A 107 -5.35 -20.16 -14.91
N ALA A 108 -6.35 -19.76 -14.11
CA ALA A 108 -6.27 -19.83 -12.65
C ALA A 108 -6.33 -21.24 -12.05
N ARG A 109 -6.67 -22.27 -12.83
CA ARG A 109 -6.48 -23.68 -12.46
C ARG A 109 -5.04 -24.00 -12.05
N GLY A 110 -4.07 -23.25 -12.60
CA GLY A 110 -2.64 -23.37 -12.27
C GLY A 110 -2.22 -22.75 -10.94
N PHE A 111 -3.14 -22.25 -10.10
CA PHE A 111 -2.77 -21.50 -8.88
C PHE A 111 -1.78 -22.24 -7.97
N MET A 112 -1.95 -23.55 -7.76
CA MET A 112 -1.06 -24.34 -6.90
C MET A 112 0.35 -24.51 -7.49
N PRO A 113 0.54 -25.03 -8.72
CA PRO A 113 1.85 -25.06 -9.35
C PRO A 113 2.56 -23.71 -9.34
N ILE A 114 1.83 -22.62 -9.59
CA ILE A 114 2.37 -21.26 -9.67
C ILE A 114 2.87 -20.73 -8.31
N LEU A 115 2.23 -21.13 -7.20
CA LEU A 115 2.70 -20.83 -5.85
C LEU A 115 4.00 -21.56 -5.52
N LEU A 116 4.08 -22.85 -5.89
CA LEU A 116 5.13 -23.76 -5.46
C LEU A 116 6.38 -23.74 -6.34
N GLN A 117 6.24 -23.37 -7.62
CA GLN A 117 7.34 -23.39 -8.59
C GLN A 117 7.71 -21.96 -9.02
N ASP A 118 9.01 -21.66 -8.97
CA ASP A 118 9.53 -20.40 -9.48
C ASP A 118 9.61 -20.43 -11.01
N GLY A 119 9.59 -19.25 -11.65
CA GLY A 119 9.72 -19.11 -13.11
C GLY A 119 8.46 -19.39 -13.95
N HIS A 120 7.39 -19.93 -13.37
CA HIS A 120 6.12 -20.17 -14.08
C HIS A 120 5.08 -19.09 -13.79
N ASN A 121 4.36 -18.60 -14.79
CA ASN A 121 3.23 -17.67 -14.60
C ASN A 121 1.89 -18.33 -15.04
N PHE A 122 0.76 -17.66 -14.85
CA PHE A 122 -0.53 -18.20 -15.28
C PHE A 122 -0.57 -18.31 -16.81
N ASN A 123 -1.09 -19.44 -17.29
CA ASN A 123 -1.28 -19.71 -18.69
C ASN A 123 -2.77 -19.58 -19.03
N GLY A 124 -3.20 -18.36 -19.31
CA GLY A 124 -4.57 -18.01 -19.69
C GLY A 124 -4.66 -17.47 -21.12
N ALA A 125 -5.88 -17.09 -21.51
CA ALA A 125 -6.14 -16.36 -22.73
C ALA A 125 -5.32 -15.06 -22.75
N PRO A 126 -4.61 -14.75 -23.86
CA PRO A 126 -3.85 -13.51 -23.99
C PRO A 126 -4.70 -12.27 -23.77
N SER A 127 -6.02 -12.37 -24.02
CA SER A 127 -7.03 -11.31 -23.85
C SER A 127 -7.55 -11.13 -22.41
N LYS A 128 -7.08 -11.94 -21.45
CA LYS A 128 -7.44 -11.90 -20.01
C LYS A 128 -6.27 -12.37 -19.10
N PRO A 129 -5.07 -11.78 -19.18
CA PRO A 129 -3.93 -12.24 -18.42
C PRO A 129 -4.15 -12.04 -16.94
N LEU A 130 -3.84 -13.09 -16.19
CA LEU A 130 -3.55 -13.05 -14.78
C LEU A 130 -2.04 -13.28 -14.64
N LEU A 131 -1.38 -12.55 -13.76
CA LEU A 131 0.05 -12.66 -13.55
C LEU A 131 0.35 -12.75 -12.07
N LYS A 132 1.22 -13.69 -11.67
CA LYS A 132 1.90 -13.63 -10.37
C LYS A 132 3.03 -12.62 -10.44
N ILE A 133 3.29 -11.93 -9.34
CA ILE A 133 4.39 -10.98 -9.17
C ILE A 133 5.19 -11.39 -7.93
N LYS A 134 6.30 -12.10 -8.14
CA LYS A 134 7.20 -12.57 -7.07
C LYS A 134 8.64 -12.07 -7.24
N SER A 135 9.03 -11.85 -8.49
CA SER A 135 10.39 -11.55 -8.92
C SER A 135 10.46 -10.39 -9.92
N THR A 136 11.66 -9.87 -10.15
CA THR A 136 11.92 -8.87 -11.20
C THR A 136 11.60 -9.39 -12.60
N ALA A 137 11.72 -10.70 -12.84
CA ALA A 137 11.33 -11.31 -14.12
C ALA A 137 9.81 -11.28 -14.33
N ASP A 138 9.04 -11.56 -13.28
CA ASP A 138 7.58 -11.44 -13.31
C ASP A 138 7.15 -9.98 -13.54
N PHE A 139 7.82 -9.04 -12.88
CA PHE A 139 7.59 -7.60 -13.09
C PHE A 139 7.78 -7.19 -14.54
N LYS A 140 8.90 -7.61 -15.17
CA LYS A 140 9.15 -7.34 -16.59
C LYS A 140 8.06 -7.93 -17.48
N THR A 141 7.57 -9.12 -17.13
CA THR A 141 6.47 -9.78 -17.85
C THR A 141 5.15 -9.03 -17.71
N ALA A 142 4.85 -8.49 -16.52
CA ALA A 142 3.66 -7.68 -16.29
C ALA A 142 3.68 -6.38 -17.07
N ILE A 143 4.82 -5.71 -17.11
CA ILE A 143 5.00 -4.48 -17.90
C ILE A 143 4.87 -4.75 -19.39
N SER A 144 5.54 -5.78 -19.93
CA SER A 144 5.42 -6.12 -21.35
C SER A 144 4.01 -6.58 -21.73
N THR A 145 3.31 -7.26 -20.82
CA THR A 145 1.92 -7.64 -21.01
C THR A 145 1.04 -6.39 -21.07
N ALA A 146 1.14 -5.49 -20.10
CA ALA A 146 0.40 -4.23 -20.09
C ALA A 146 0.69 -3.36 -21.32
N GLU A 147 1.93 -3.33 -21.80
CA GLU A 147 2.29 -2.68 -23.06
C GLU A 147 1.57 -3.31 -24.24
N SER A 148 1.58 -4.65 -24.34
CA SER A 148 0.90 -5.33 -25.45
C SER A 148 -0.60 -5.04 -25.49
N TYR A 149 -1.21 -4.85 -24.32
CA TYR A 149 -2.59 -4.40 -24.15
C TYR A 149 -2.84 -2.97 -24.57
N THR A 150 -1.82 -2.13 -24.49
CA THR A 150 -1.94 -0.69 -24.72
C THR A 150 -1.38 -0.28 -26.09
N LYS A 151 -0.95 -1.24 -26.92
CA LYS A 151 -0.33 -1.01 -28.24
C LYS A 151 -1.20 -0.24 -29.22
N ASP A 152 -2.51 -0.52 -29.22
CA ASP A 152 -3.45 0.09 -30.17
C ASP A 152 -3.96 1.47 -29.70
N PHE A 153 -3.44 1.96 -28.56
CA PHE A 153 -3.78 3.26 -28.00
C PHE A 153 -2.70 4.31 -28.30
N ASN A 154 -3.00 5.57 -28.01
CA ASN A 154 -2.03 6.66 -28.17
C ASN A 154 -0.70 6.32 -27.44
N VAL A 155 0.44 6.51 -28.12
CA VAL A 155 1.78 6.23 -27.59
C VAL A 155 2.03 6.91 -26.23
N GLU A 156 1.59 8.17 -26.09
CA GLU A 156 1.74 8.90 -24.82
C GLU A 156 0.86 8.33 -23.71
N PHE A 157 -0.32 7.85 -24.07
CA PHE A 157 -1.22 7.15 -23.14
C PHE A 157 -0.60 5.83 -22.67
N GLY A 158 -0.02 5.03 -23.57
CA GLY A 158 0.68 3.79 -23.23
C GLY A 158 1.87 4.01 -22.29
N LYS A 159 2.68 5.05 -22.52
CA LYS A 159 3.78 5.43 -21.62
C LYS A 159 3.30 5.82 -20.23
N THR A 160 2.21 6.59 -20.17
CA THR A 160 1.62 7.08 -18.92
C THR A 160 1.10 5.93 -18.07
N LEU A 161 0.34 5.02 -18.68
CA LEU A 161 -0.18 3.83 -17.99
C LEU A 161 0.95 2.88 -17.57
N ARG A 162 1.98 2.69 -18.42
CA ARG A 162 3.19 1.94 -18.06
C ARG A 162 3.86 2.49 -16.80
N TYR A 163 3.97 3.81 -16.69
CA TYR A 163 4.56 4.43 -15.50
C TYR A 163 3.75 4.10 -14.24
N VAL A 164 2.44 4.35 -14.25
CA VAL A 164 1.54 4.05 -13.11
C VAL A 164 1.64 2.57 -12.71
N LEU A 165 1.58 1.67 -13.68
CA LEU A 165 1.69 0.23 -13.41
C LEU A 165 3.05 -0.14 -12.82
N SER A 166 4.13 0.49 -13.29
CA SER A 166 5.48 0.24 -12.77
C SER A 166 5.58 0.62 -11.29
N GLU A 167 5.08 1.79 -10.91
CA GLU A 167 5.07 2.25 -9.52
C GLU A 167 4.23 1.33 -8.61
N LEU A 168 3.02 0.99 -9.04
CA LEU A 168 2.13 0.11 -8.28
C LEU A 168 2.72 -1.31 -8.13
N LEU A 169 3.27 -1.87 -9.20
CA LEU A 169 3.93 -3.18 -9.15
C LEU A 169 5.20 -3.15 -8.29
N TYR A 170 5.94 -2.04 -8.27
CA TYR A 170 7.11 -1.89 -7.40
C TYR A 170 6.72 -1.95 -5.93
N ASN A 171 5.66 -1.24 -5.53
CA ASN A 171 5.11 -1.28 -4.18
C ASN A 171 4.75 -2.71 -3.74
N THR A 172 4.19 -3.52 -4.64
CA THR A 172 3.89 -4.93 -4.33
C THR A 172 5.15 -5.79 -4.19
N LEU A 173 6.17 -5.56 -5.00
CA LEU A 173 7.43 -6.30 -4.89
C LEU A 173 8.16 -5.97 -3.60
N GLU A 174 8.06 -4.72 -3.14
CA GLU A 174 8.73 -4.23 -1.94
C GLU A 174 7.97 -4.62 -0.66
N HIS A 175 6.67 -4.29 -0.59
CA HIS A 175 5.85 -4.38 0.63
C HIS A 175 4.82 -5.51 0.61
N GLY A 176 4.48 -6.06 -0.55
CA GLY A 176 3.58 -7.21 -0.70
C GLY A 176 4.20 -8.55 -0.22
N LYS A 177 5.37 -8.52 0.41
CA LYS A 177 6.10 -9.71 0.89
C LYS A 177 5.39 -10.30 2.10
N ASN A 178 4.79 -11.47 1.92
CA ASN A 178 4.34 -12.31 3.03
C ASN A 178 5.06 -13.67 2.95
N ILE A 179 6.04 -13.88 3.83
CA ILE A 179 6.85 -15.11 3.90
C ILE A 179 6.33 -15.95 5.08
N LYS A 180 5.83 -17.14 4.77
CA LYS A 180 5.26 -18.05 5.78
C LYS A 180 5.69 -19.48 5.47
N SER A 181 5.69 -20.34 6.49
CA SER A 181 6.05 -21.75 6.33
C SER A 181 4.85 -22.54 5.82
N VAL A 182 4.93 -22.99 4.56
CA VAL A 182 3.95 -23.88 3.93
C VAL A 182 4.59 -25.26 3.79
N ARG A 183 4.03 -26.27 4.46
CA ARG A 183 4.54 -27.66 4.42
C ARG A 183 6.04 -27.77 4.75
N GLY A 184 6.51 -26.99 5.72
CA GLY A 184 7.91 -26.98 6.15
C GLY A 184 8.87 -26.22 5.23
N LYS A 185 8.37 -25.52 4.20
CA LYS A 185 9.16 -24.62 3.35
C LYS A 185 8.68 -23.19 3.52
N ASN A 186 9.61 -22.25 3.64
CA ASN A 186 9.27 -20.83 3.61
C ASN A 186 8.88 -20.44 2.18
N ILE A 187 7.60 -20.16 1.96
CA ILE A 187 7.06 -19.72 0.68
C ILE A 187 6.63 -18.27 0.82
N ARG A 188 7.11 -17.44 -0.10
CA ARG A 188 6.59 -16.08 -0.29
C ARG A 188 5.31 -16.16 -1.12
N ILE A 189 4.18 -15.76 -0.54
CA ILE A 189 2.94 -15.56 -1.29
C ILE A 189 3.18 -14.40 -2.27
N PRO A 190 3.02 -14.62 -3.58
CA PRO A 190 3.21 -13.56 -4.56
C PRO A 190 1.98 -12.67 -4.62
N SER A 191 2.20 -11.43 -5.05
CA SER A 191 1.12 -10.53 -5.46
C SER A 191 0.57 -10.98 -6.81
N ILE A 192 -0.59 -10.46 -7.20
CA ILE A 192 -1.17 -10.67 -8.52
C ILE A 192 -1.38 -9.36 -9.26
N ALA A 193 -1.35 -9.44 -10.59
CA ALA A 193 -1.83 -8.40 -11.48
C ALA A 193 -2.76 -9.03 -12.52
N GLN A 194 -3.91 -8.40 -12.77
CA GLN A 194 -4.88 -8.90 -13.74
C GLN A 194 -5.37 -7.75 -14.62
N PHE A 195 -5.40 -7.98 -15.93
CA PHE A 195 -5.74 -6.97 -16.93
C PHE A 195 -6.90 -7.42 -17.82
N THR A 196 -7.87 -6.54 -18.09
CA THR A 196 -8.96 -6.83 -19.01
C THR A 196 -9.45 -5.58 -19.71
N TRP A 197 -9.61 -5.69 -21.02
CA TRP A 197 -10.41 -4.76 -21.81
C TRP A 197 -11.84 -5.31 -21.97
N TYR A 198 -12.82 -4.53 -21.52
CA TYR A 198 -14.25 -4.76 -21.71
C TYR A 198 -14.73 -3.93 -22.90
N GLN A 199 -14.65 -4.51 -24.10
CA GLN A 199 -14.93 -3.83 -25.38
C GLN A 199 -16.33 -3.22 -25.44
N THR A 200 -17.34 -3.89 -24.89
CA THR A 200 -18.74 -3.43 -24.90
C THR A 200 -18.93 -2.11 -24.14
N HIS A 201 -18.17 -1.90 -23.08
CA HIS A 201 -18.19 -0.66 -22.28
C HIS A 201 -17.06 0.29 -22.66
N ASN A 202 -16.16 -0.16 -23.54
CA ASN A 202 -14.93 0.52 -23.90
C ASN A 202 -14.09 0.91 -22.66
N GLU A 203 -14.01 0.01 -21.68
CA GLU A 203 -13.28 0.21 -20.43
C GLU A 203 -12.08 -0.75 -20.31
N ILE A 204 -10.91 -0.23 -19.93
CA ILE A 204 -9.78 -1.03 -19.48
C ILE A 204 -9.80 -1.09 -17.97
N HIS A 205 -9.73 -2.30 -17.43
CA HIS A 205 -9.66 -2.56 -16.00
C HIS A 205 -8.36 -3.26 -15.70
N PHE A 206 -7.68 -2.80 -14.66
CA PHE A 206 -6.55 -3.52 -14.09
C PHE A 206 -6.63 -3.53 -12.58
N ILE A 207 -6.24 -4.66 -12.00
CA ILE A 207 -6.15 -4.82 -10.56
C ILE A 207 -4.75 -5.32 -10.21
N ILE A 208 -4.16 -4.73 -9.18
CA ILE A 208 -2.94 -5.19 -8.54
C ILE A 208 -3.30 -5.45 -7.08
N ALA A 209 -3.02 -6.65 -6.61
CA ALA A 209 -3.42 -7.06 -5.26
C ALA A 209 -2.36 -7.92 -4.59
N ASP A 210 -2.25 -7.79 -3.28
CA ASP A 210 -1.40 -8.60 -2.43
C ASP A 210 -2.07 -8.92 -1.09
N CYS A 211 -1.50 -9.89 -0.38
CA CYS A 211 -1.82 -10.19 1.02
C CYS A 211 -0.61 -9.91 1.93
N GLY A 212 0.04 -8.77 1.72
CA GLY A 212 1.26 -8.32 2.38
C GLY A 212 1.02 -7.53 3.66
N VAL A 213 1.91 -6.57 3.94
CA VAL A 213 1.91 -5.80 5.20
C VAL A 213 0.70 -4.88 5.36
N GLY A 214 0.11 -4.41 4.25
CA GLY A 214 -0.95 -3.40 4.23
C GLY A 214 -0.42 -1.97 4.43
N ILE A 215 -1.19 -0.97 3.99
CA ILE A 215 -0.75 0.43 3.93
C ILE A 215 -0.55 1.02 5.34
N LYS A 216 -1.53 0.89 6.24
CA LYS A 216 -1.46 1.45 7.60
C LYS A 216 -0.22 0.97 8.34
N LYS A 217 -0.07 -0.35 8.46
CA LYS A 217 1.08 -0.96 9.13
C LYS A 217 2.42 -0.61 8.47
N HIS A 218 2.45 -0.35 7.16
CA HIS A 218 3.66 0.11 6.49
C HIS A 218 3.98 1.55 6.83
N ILE A 219 3.04 2.49 6.63
CA ILE A 219 3.30 3.91 6.85
C ILE A 219 3.55 4.23 8.31
N GLU A 220 2.93 3.50 9.25
CA GLU A 220 3.13 3.68 10.70
C GLU A 220 4.59 3.45 11.13
N GLN A 221 5.40 2.79 10.31
CA GLN A 221 6.84 2.63 10.56
C GLN A 221 7.60 3.96 10.47
N THR A 222 7.05 4.94 9.77
CA THR A 222 7.67 6.26 9.53
C THR A 222 6.78 7.41 9.99
N TYR A 223 5.47 7.28 9.82
CA TYR A 223 4.44 8.25 10.18
C TYR A 223 3.40 7.58 11.08
N PRO A 224 3.69 7.33 12.36
CA PRO A 224 2.71 6.76 13.28
C PRO A 224 1.53 7.71 13.54
N GLY A 225 0.44 7.18 14.08
CA GLY A 225 -0.67 8.00 14.61
C GLY A 225 -1.94 8.07 13.77
N GLN A 226 -2.11 7.22 12.75
CA GLN A 226 -3.38 7.13 12.03
C GLN A 226 -4.39 6.30 12.82
N GLU A 227 -5.58 6.85 13.06
CA GLU A 227 -6.63 6.20 13.85
C GLU A 227 -7.32 5.10 13.03
N SER A 228 -7.39 5.27 11.71
CA SER A 228 -8.07 4.35 10.80
C SER A 228 -7.22 3.97 9.58
N HIS A 229 -7.60 2.87 8.90
CA HIS A 229 -6.99 2.52 7.61
C HIS A 229 -7.33 3.55 6.52
N GLU A 230 -8.51 4.19 6.59
CA GLU A 230 -8.89 5.25 5.67
C GLU A 230 -7.89 6.42 5.73
N GLU A 231 -7.61 6.92 6.92
CA GLU A 231 -6.65 8.00 7.15
C GLU A 231 -5.25 7.62 6.67
N ALA A 232 -4.84 6.38 6.92
CA ALA A 232 -3.57 5.87 6.43
C ALA A 232 -3.48 5.88 4.90
N ILE A 233 -4.54 5.45 4.21
CA ILE A 233 -4.56 5.47 2.75
C ILE A 233 -4.56 6.92 2.23
N ARG A 234 -5.32 7.84 2.87
CA ARG A 234 -5.29 9.27 2.53
C ARG A 234 -3.92 9.89 2.74
N LEU A 235 -3.22 9.51 3.80
CA LEU A 235 -1.86 9.97 4.07
C LEU A 235 -0.89 9.43 3.01
N ALA A 236 -0.99 8.13 2.67
CA ALA A 236 -0.11 7.48 1.71
C ALA A 236 -0.19 8.07 0.29
N ILE A 237 -1.31 8.66 -0.10
CA ILE A 237 -1.42 9.34 -1.41
C ILE A 237 -0.88 10.78 -1.40
N LYS A 238 -0.44 11.32 -0.26
CA LYS A 238 0.19 12.65 -0.19
C LYS A 238 1.64 12.60 -0.70
N PRO A 239 2.18 13.73 -1.19
CA PRO A 239 3.58 13.81 -1.60
C PRO A 239 4.54 13.29 -0.52
N GLN A 240 5.51 12.46 -0.93
CA GLN A 240 6.64 11.98 -0.11
C GLN A 240 6.28 11.08 1.09
N VAL A 241 5.02 10.62 1.23
CA VAL A 241 4.61 9.74 2.34
C VAL A 241 4.86 8.26 2.05
N SER A 242 4.57 7.78 0.84
CA SER A 242 4.58 6.33 0.54
C SER A 242 5.98 5.73 0.35
N GLY A 243 7.02 6.35 0.91
CA GLY A 243 8.42 6.07 0.60
C GLY A 243 9.13 5.36 1.74
N THR A 244 9.90 4.34 1.41
CA THR A 244 10.86 3.71 2.31
C THR A 244 12.06 4.63 2.52
N PHE A 245 12.11 5.30 3.67
CA PHE A 245 13.36 5.89 4.17
C PHE A 245 14.22 4.76 4.75
N ALA A 246 14.77 3.91 3.88
CA ALA A 246 15.80 2.99 4.30
C ALA A 246 17.10 3.78 4.57
N LEU A 247 17.47 3.86 5.85
CA LEU A 247 18.80 4.20 6.30
C LEU A 247 19.86 3.36 5.53
N ASN A 248 20.89 4.04 5.02
CA ASN A 248 22.15 3.50 4.49
C ASN A 248 22.16 2.83 3.11
N ASP A 249 21.90 3.57 2.03
CA ASP A 249 22.56 3.28 0.74
C ASP A 249 22.94 4.58 -0.01
N PRO A 250 24.23 4.88 -0.23
CA PRO A 250 24.68 6.05 -0.98
C PRO A 250 24.22 6.08 -2.45
N TYR A 251 23.70 4.96 -2.98
CA TYR A 251 23.21 4.87 -4.37
C TYR A 251 21.69 5.04 -4.53
N THR A 252 20.89 5.03 -3.45
CA THR A 252 19.42 5.26 -3.53
C THR A 252 19.03 6.73 -3.47
N GLN A 253 19.97 7.66 -3.19
CA GLN A 253 19.69 9.10 -3.08
C GLN A 253 19.30 9.81 -4.40
N LYS A 254 19.12 9.10 -5.53
CA LYS A 254 18.74 9.73 -6.81
C LYS A 254 17.33 9.41 -7.33
N ASN A 255 16.56 8.49 -6.75
CA ASN A 255 15.28 8.09 -7.33
C ASN A 255 14.11 8.11 -6.32
N ASN A 256 13.30 9.17 -6.38
CA ASN A 256 11.84 9.23 -6.18
C ASN A 256 11.19 8.39 -5.05
N ALA A 257 11.82 8.19 -3.89
CA ALA A 257 11.17 7.53 -2.76
C ALA A 257 9.96 8.37 -2.26
N GLY A 258 8.77 7.75 -2.16
CA GLY A 258 7.55 8.36 -1.59
C GLY A 258 6.68 9.19 -2.53
N ILE A 259 7.01 9.23 -3.82
CA ILE A 259 6.26 10.02 -4.81
C ILE A 259 5.34 9.12 -5.67
N GLY A 260 5.59 7.81 -5.72
CA GLY A 260 4.95 6.89 -6.66
C GLY A 260 3.43 6.83 -6.57
N LEU A 261 2.86 6.73 -5.36
CA LEU A 261 1.40 6.66 -5.21
C LEU A 261 0.71 8.01 -5.44
N PHE A 262 1.34 9.12 -5.03
CA PHE A 262 0.89 10.49 -5.30
C PHE A 262 0.88 10.82 -6.79
N ILE A 263 1.94 10.49 -7.53
CA ILE A 263 1.95 10.72 -8.98
C ILE A 263 0.96 9.80 -9.67
N SER A 264 0.87 8.54 -9.24
CA SER A 264 -0.07 7.58 -9.80
C SER A 264 -1.51 8.08 -9.68
N SER A 265 -1.94 8.55 -8.50
CA SER A 265 -3.29 9.08 -8.30
C SER A 265 -3.57 10.32 -9.16
N ASN A 266 -2.60 11.24 -9.28
CA ASN A 266 -2.75 12.43 -10.11
C ASN A 266 -2.80 12.14 -11.62
N ILE A 267 -2.01 11.16 -12.09
CA ILE A 267 -2.09 10.67 -13.47
C ILE A 267 -3.48 10.10 -13.73
N ILE A 268 -4.02 9.25 -12.84
CA ILE A 268 -5.37 8.68 -12.99
C ILE A 268 -6.43 9.78 -13.14
N ARG A 269 -6.35 10.85 -12.35
CA ARG A 269 -7.29 11.98 -12.45
C ARG A 269 -7.23 12.67 -13.82
N ARG A 270 -6.04 12.86 -14.38
CA ARG A 270 -5.85 13.45 -15.73
C ARG A 270 -6.30 12.52 -16.85
N LEU A 271 -6.20 11.21 -16.65
CA LEU A 271 -6.64 10.21 -17.62
C LEU A 271 -8.18 10.02 -17.64
N ASN A 272 -8.94 10.82 -16.89
CA ASN A 272 -10.38 10.62 -16.69
C ASN A 272 -10.71 9.18 -16.21
N ALA A 273 -9.81 8.62 -15.38
CA ALA A 273 -9.90 7.27 -14.86
C ALA A 273 -10.35 7.27 -13.40
N GLU A 274 -10.79 6.10 -12.94
CA GLU A 274 -11.16 5.83 -11.55
C GLU A 274 -10.13 4.88 -10.93
N MET A 275 -9.69 5.17 -9.71
CA MET A 275 -8.80 4.31 -8.93
C MET A 275 -9.41 4.06 -7.56
N HIS A 276 -9.42 2.80 -7.15
CA HIS A 276 -9.86 2.35 -5.83
C HIS A 276 -8.66 1.71 -5.13
N ILE A 277 -8.35 2.17 -3.93
CA ILE A 277 -7.28 1.64 -3.07
C ILE A 277 -7.95 1.09 -1.81
N LEU A 278 -7.76 -0.20 -1.55
CA LEU A 278 -8.30 -0.89 -0.39
C LEU A 278 -7.15 -1.52 0.40
N SER A 279 -7.09 -1.25 1.69
CA SER A 279 -6.15 -1.91 2.62
C SER A 279 -6.72 -1.94 4.02
N GLY A 280 -6.69 -3.10 4.68
CA GLY A 280 -7.47 -3.30 5.90
C GLY A 280 -8.95 -3.09 5.61
N ASP A 281 -9.64 -2.32 6.44
CA ASP A 281 -11.05 -1.92 6.25
C ASP A 281 -11.20 -0.56 5.55
N GLY A 282 -10.11 0.10 5.15
CA GLY A 282 -10.16 1.39 4.49
C GLY A 282 -10.30 1.26 2.97
N LEU A 283 -11.26 1.95 2.38
CA LEU A 283 -11.42 2.09 0.93
C LEU A 283 -11.33 3.57 0.52
N LEU A 284 -10.38 3.90 -0.34
CA LEU A 284 -10.26 5.22 -0.98
C LEU A 284 -10.66 5.09 -2.45
N HIS A 285 -11.57 5.94 -2.92
CA HIS A 285 -11.93 6.08 -4.32
C HIS A 285 -11.49 7.46 -4.84
N ILE A 286 -10.65 7.42 -5.86
CA ILE A 286 -10.09 8.57 -6.57
C ILE A 286 -10.74 8.61 -7.94
N SER A 287 -11.55 9.65 -8.15
CA SER A 287 -12.15 9.97 -9.44
C SER A 287 -11.48 11.23 -10.01
N PRO A 288 -11.75 11.58 -11.28
CA PRO A 288 -11.21 12.80 -11.87
C PRO A 288 -11.60 14.07 -11.10
N ARG A 289 -12.80 14.07 -10.50
CA ARG A 289 -13.39 15.24 -9.85
C ARG A 289 -13.18 15.26 -8.34
N ASP A 290 -13.15 14.09 -7.70
CA ASP A 290 -13.23 13.99 -6.24
C ASP A 290 -12.48 12.77 -5.69
N VAL A 291 -12.09 12.85 -4.42
CA VAL A 291 -11.45 11.79 -3.63
C VAL A 291 -12.31 11.49 -2.40
N THR A 292 -13.08 10.40 -2.51
CA THR A 292 -13.96 9.92 -1.45
C THR A 292 -13.32 8.74 -0.73
N ALA A 293 -13.65 8.53 0.54
CA ALA A 293 -13.20 7.33 1.23
C ALA A 293 -14.27 6.84 2.21
N LYS A 294 -14.15 5.57 2.59
CA LYS A 294 -15.13 4.85 3.38
C LYS A 294 -14.44 3.74 4.19
N THR A 295 -14.88 3.54 5.42
CA THR A 295 -14.62 2.32 6.19
C THR A 295 -15.59 1.22 5.80
N LEU A 296 -15.06 0.04 5.49
CA LEU A 296 -15.81 -1.16 5.15
C LEU A 296 -16.05 -2.03 6.39
N HIS A 297 -17.05 -2.91 6.33
CA HIS A 297 -17.28 -3.89 7.39
C HIS A 297 -16.29 -5.06 7.30
N GLN A 298 -15.83 -5.36 6.10
CA GLN A 298 -14.87 -6.42 5.82
C GLN A 298 -13.48 -5.85 5.57
N SER A 299 -12.46 -6.54 6.06
CA SER A 299 -11.07 -6.14 5.86
C SER A 299 -10.35 -7.01 4.83
N TRP A 300 -9.42 -6.39 4.10
CA TRP A 300 -8.49 -7.07 3.21
C TRP A 300 -7.09 -7.11 3.84
N PRO A 301 -6.49 -8.31 4.04
CA PRO A 301 -5.21 -8.47 4.73
C PRO A 301 -4.02 -8.20 3.80
N GLY A 302 -3.91 -6.96 3.31
CA GLY A 302 -2.89 -6.53 2.35
C GLY A 302 -3.32 -5.25 1.64
N THR A 303 -3.04 -5.14 0.35
CA THR A 303 -3.48 -3.99 -0.47
C THR A 303 -4.12 -4.47 -1.78
N ILE A 304 -5.22 -3.83 -2.18
CA ILE A 304 -5.82 -3.92 -3.51
C ILE A 304 -5.79 -2.53 -4.13
N VAL A 305 -5.32 -2.44 -5.37
CA VAL A 305 -5.45 -1.25 -6.22
C VAL A 305 -6.18 -1.66 -7.48
N LEU A 306 -7.42 -1.21 -7.62
CA LEU A 306 -8.24 -1.38 -8.82
C LEU A 306 -8.27 -0.07 -9.60
N VAL A 307 -7.99 -0.11 -10.89
CA VAL A 307 -8.12 1.05 -11.76
C VAL A 307 -9.03 0.70 -12.93
N THR A 308 -9.96 1.61 -13.20
CA THR A 308 -10.89 1.57 -14.32
C THR A 308 -10.68 2.80 -15.18
N LEU A 309 -10.38 2.58 -16.45
CA LEU A 309 -10.20 3.63 -17.43
C LEU A 309 -11.24 3.51 -18.52
N ARG A 310 -11.86 4.64 -18.88
CA ARG A 310 -12.70 4.76 -20.07
C ARG A 310 -11.86 5.23 -21.25
N LEU A 311 -12.01 4.55 -22.38
CA LEU A 311 -11.28 4.88 -23.60
C LEU A 311 -12.08 5.91 -24.41
N GLU A 312 -11.91 7.20 -24.11
CA GLU A 312 -12.48 8.28 -24.93
C GLU A 312 -11.56 8.64 -26.11
N LYS A 313 -12.12 9.20 -27.19
CA LYS A 313 -11.34 9.67 -28.33
C LYS A 313 -10.55 10.92 -27.92
N THR A 314 -9.23 10.77 -27.92
CA THR A 314 -8.21 11.84 -28.04
C THR A 314 -8.23 12.93 -26.96
N SER A 315 -7.46 12.71 -25.91
CA SER A 315 -6.79 13.79 -25.19
C SER A 315 -5.33 13.87 -25.66
N ASN A 316 -4.90 15.07 -26.09
CA ASN A 316 -3.49 15.39 -26.33
C ASN A 316 -2.76 15.40 -24.98
N LEU A 317 -2.26 14.24 -24.55
CA LEU A 317 -1.52 14.08 -23.30
C LEU A 317 -0.02 14.11 -23.59
N ASN A 318 0.73 14.97 -22.90
CA ASN A 318 2.18 14.98 -22.90
C ASN A 318 2.68 14.53 -21.53
N LEU A 319 3.14 13.28 -21.43
CA LEU A 319 3.56 12.69 -20.15
C LEU A 319 4.70 13.49 -19.50
N HIS A 320 5.63 14.00 -20.30
CA HIS A 320 6.80 14.71 -19.76
C HIS A 320 6.41 16.06 -19.13
N GLU A 321 5.47 16.78 -19.74
CA GLU A 321 4.93 18.01 -19.16
C GLU A 321 4.11 17.71 -17.90
N MET A 322 3.23 16.71 -17.94
CA MET A 322 2.44 16.29 -16.78
C MET A 322 3.32 15.87 -15.59
N MET A 323 4.36 15.07 -15.83
CA MET A 323 5.28 14.64 -14.78
C MET A 323 6.06 15.82 -14.19
N ARG A 324 6.43 16.81 -15.01
CA ARG A 324 7.04 18.04 -14.54
C ARG A 324 6.06 18.84 -13.69
N GLU A 325 4.83 19.05 -14.16
CA GLU A 325 3.76 19.73 -13.43
C GLU A 325 3.46 19.05 -12.09
N PHE A 326 3.36 17.73 -12.05
CA PHE A 326 3.08 16.99 -10.80
C PHE A 326 4.23 17.05 -9.83
N ARG A 327 5.49 16.98 -10.31
CA ARG A 327 6.65 17.20 -9.44
C ARG A 327 6.67 18.63 -8.92
N ASP A 328 6.45 19.62 -9.77
CA ASP A 328 6.42 21.03 -9.37
C ASP A 328 5.27 21.29 -8.38
N SER A 329 4.11 20.66 -8.59
CA SER A 329 2.96 20.75 -7.68
C SER A 329 3.22 20.03 -6.37
N ALA A 330 3.83 18.85 -6.38
CA ALA A 330 4.27 18.14 -5.17
C ALA A 330 5.26 19.00 -4.37
N PHE A 331 6.23 19.64 -5.04
CA PHE A 331 7.19 20.55 -4.41
C PHE A 331 6.52 21.84 -3.89
N LYS A 332 5.48 22.34 -4.57
CA LYS A 332 4.71 23.52 -4.13
C LYS A 332 3.78 23.19 -2.96
N GLU A 333 3.05 22.08 -3.01
CA GLU A 333 2.21 21.59 -1.91
C GLU A 333 3.05 21.22 -0.70
N GLN A 334 4.27 20.69 -0.91
CA GLN A 334 5.25 20.52 0.14
C GLN A 334 5.67 21.86 0.72
N LYS A 335 6.09 22.83 -0.13
CA LYS A 335 6.41 24.17 0.36
C LYS A 335 5.23 24.79 1.08
N LEU A 336 4.00 24.63 0.62
CA LEU A 336 2.80 25.20 1.22
C LEU A 336 2.40 24.48 2.51
N ALA A 337 2.52 23.15 2.60
CA ALA A 337 2.31 22.40 3.84
C ALA A 337 3.39 22.74 4.88
N ASP A 338 4.64 22.86 4.43
CA ASP A 338 5.77 23.35 5.23
C ASP A 338 5.57 24.84 5.61
N THR A 339 4.88 25.65 4.78
CA THR A 339 4.60 27.09 5.00
C THR A 339 3.36 27.34 5.86
N ASP A 340 2.34 26.48 5.77
CA ASP A 340 1.11 26.51 6.55
C ASP A 340 1.34 26.00 7.98
N GLU A 341 2.35 25.15 8.20
CA GLU A 341 2.95 24.95 9.52
C GLU A 341 3.83 26.14 9.98
N GLU A 342 4.40 26.93 9.06
CA GLU A 342 5.43 27.96 9.33
C GLU A 342 4.96 29.42 9.49
N ASN A 343 3.67 29.76 9.34
CA ASN A 343 3.23 31.19 9.39
C ASN A 343 3.15 31.82 10.80
N GLY A 344 4.15 31.51 11.63
CA GLY A 344 4.43 32.17 12.91
C GLY A 344 5.26 31.31 13.87
N LYS A 345 5.56 30.06 13.49
CA LYS A 345 6.24 29.07 14.34
C LYS A 345 7.27 28.26 13.54
N LEU A 346 8.43 27.99 14.15
CA LEU A 346 9.38 26.95 13.75
C LEU A 346 9.12 25.74 14.65
N TYR A 347 8.67 24.63 14.07
CA TYR A 347 8.54 23.35 14.78
C TYR A 347 9.84 22.54 14.66
N LEU A 348 10.28 21.94 15.77
CA LEU A 348 11.45 21.08 15.84
C LEU A 348 11.11 19.82 16.63
N SER A 349 10.95 18.68 15.94
CA SER A 349 10.93 17.36 16.57
C SER A 349 12.35 16.92 16.93
N ILE A 350 12.64 16.84 18.22
CA ILE A 350 13.97 16.46 18.72
C ILE A 350 14.30 15.01 18.34
N TYR A 351 13.32 14.10 18.40
CA TYR A 351 13.49 12.70 17.99
C TYR A 351 13.90 12.57 16.51
N ASN A 352 13.22 13.28 15.59
CA ASN A 352 13.50 13.14 14.16
C ASN A 352 14.89 13.66 13.77
N TYR A 353 15.40 14.69 14.46
CA TYR A 353 16.69 15.31 14.13
C TYR A 353 17.86 14.76 14.93
N PHE A 354 17.63 14.26 16.16
CA PHE A 354 18.69 13.91 17.09
C PHE A 354 18.53 12.52 17.73
N GLY A 355 17.46 11.79 17.38
CA GLY A 355 17.16 10.45 17.88
C GLY A 355 16.62 10.45 19.32
N GLN A 356 16.26 9.27 19.81
CA GLN A 356 15.65 9.09 21.14
C GLN A 356 16.56 9.46 22.33
N TYR A 357 17.87 9.57 22.14
CA TYR A 357 18.82 9.90 23.22
C TYR A 357 19.42 11.31 23.10
N ALA A 358 19.22 11.99 21.97
CA ALA A 358 19.59 13.40 21.73
C ALA A 358 20.95 13.83 22.34
N GLU A 359 22.04 13.13 22.04
CA GLU A 359 23.35 13.34 22.70
C GLU A 359 24.36 14.14 21.85
N ASP A 360 24.09 14.34 20.56
CA ASP A 360 25.05 14.95 19.62
C ASP A 360 25.07 16.49 19.74
N LYS A 361 26.06 16.98 20.48
CA LYS A 361 26.30 18.40 20.72
C LYS A 361 26.65 19.18 19.44
N GLU A 362 27.42 18.61 18.52
CA GLU A 362 27.87 19.34 17.32
C GLU A 362 26.70 19.53 16.34
N ALA A 363 25.85 18.50 16.21
CA ALA A 363 24.61 18.57 15.45
C ALA A 363 23.66 19.65 16.02
N ALA A 364 23.53 19.73 17.35
CA ALA A 364 22.72 20.74 18.01
C ALA A 364 23.17 22.18 17.69
N ILE A 365 24.48 22.45 17.78
CA ILE A 365 25.07 23.77 17.45
C ILE A 365 24.78 24.12 15.98
N LYS A 366 25.04 23.17 15.06
CA LYS A 366 24.82 23.39 13.63
C LYS A 366 23.35 23.65 13.31
N PHE A 367 22.44 22.92 13.95
CA PHE A 367 21.00 23.10 13.76
C PHE A 367 20.53 24.45 14.28
N ARG A 368 20.96 24.82 15.50
CA ARG A 368 20.66 26.11 16.12
C ARG A 368 21.05 27.26 15.21
N ASP A 369 22.31 27.28 14.75
CA ASP A 369 22.84 28.39 13.96
C ASP A 369 22.18 28.47 12.57
N LYS A 370 21.79 27.33 12.00
CA LYS A 370 21.16 27.28 10.68
C LYS A 370 19.64 27.51 10.69
N ARG A 371 18.95 27.18 11.79
CA ARG A 371 17.47 27.12 11.83
C ARG A 371 16.86 27.89 12.99
N ILE A 372 17.30 27.69 14.23
CA ILE A 372 16.70 28.33 15.41
C ILE A 372 17.02 29.83 15.43
N THR A 373 18.30 30.20 15.32
CA THR A 373 18.72 31.61 15.37
C THR A 373 18.09 32.44 14.24
N PRO A 374 18.07 32.00 12.96
CA PRO A 374 17.39 32.74 11.91
C PRO A 374 15.86 32.81 12.07
N ALA A 375 15.23 31.79 12.67
CA ALA A 375 13.80 31.79 12.95
C ALA A 375 13.44 32.82 14.04
N ILE A 376 14.25 32.92 15.09
CA ILE A 376 14.10 33.96 16.11
C ILE A 376 14.28 35.35 15.51
N ASP A 377 15.27 35.52 14.63
CA ASP A 377 15.57 36.81 13.99
C ASP A 377 14.47 37.27 13.03
N SER A 378 13.72 36.32 12.47
CA SER A 378 12.52 36.57 11.67
C SER A 378 11.23 36.66 12.49
N GLY A 379 11.33 36.70 13.83
CA GLY A 379 10.19 36.88 14.73
C GLY A 379 9.29 35.66 14.90
N LYS A 380 9.75 34.46 14.51
CA LYS A 380 9.00 33.21 14.67
C LYS A 380 9.06 32.73 16.13
N LYS A 381 7.96 32.13 16.61
CA LYS A 381 7.97 31.31 17.83
C LYS A 381 8.65 29.97 17.53
N ILE A 382 9.31 29.36 18.50
CA ILE A 382 9.97 28.05 18.35
C ILE A 382 9.17 27.03 19.16
N VAL A 383 8.87 25.87 18.59
CA VAL A 383 8.26 24.73 19.31
C VAL A 383 9.26 23.59 19.29
N LEU A 384 9.76 23.21 20.46
CA LEU A 384 10.65 22.07 20.66
C LEU A 384 9.83 20.89 21.16
N ASP A 385 9.69 19.88 20.32
CA ASP A 385 8.89 18.71 20.60
C ASP A 385 9.77 17.50 20.94
N PHE A 386 9.56 16.94 22.12
CA PHE A 386 10.35 15.84 22.69
C PHE A 386 9.62 14.50 22.64
N ASP A 387 8.57 14.38 21.83
CA ASP A 387 7.86 13.11 21.67
C ASP A 387 8.84 12.00 21.23
N ASN A 388 8.77 10.86 21.90
CA ASN A 388 9.69 9.71 21.76
C ASN A 388 11.16 9.96 22.12
N VAL A 389 11.50 11.07 22.81
CA VAL A 389 12.83 11.29 23.38
C VAL A 389 12.90 10.75 24.81
N ILE A 390 13.78 9.77 25.02
CA ILE A 390 14.00 9.09 26.30
C ILE A 390 14.92 9.95 27.19
N SER A 391 16.00 10.49 26.62
CA SER A 391 16.96 11.33 27.32
C SER A 391 17.44 12.47 26.43
N ALA A 392 17.78 13.61 27.03
CA ALA A 392 18.46 14.71 26.37
C ALA A 392 19.46 15.33 27.36
N PRO A 393 20.77 15.05 27.23
CA PRO A 393 21.77 15.55 28.17
C PRO A 393 21.83 17.07 28.22
N HIS A 394 22.20 17.62 29.38
CA HIS A 394 22.38 19.08 29.56
C HIS A 394 23.33 19.68 28.50
N SER A 395 24.40 18.99 28.13
CA SER A 395 25.37 19.45 27.12
C SER A 395 24.75 19.62 25.73
N PHE A 396 23.79 18.78 25.36
CA PHE A 396 23.03 18.86 24.11
C PHE A 396 22.02 20.00 24.16
N LEU A 397 21.19 20.04 25.21
CA LEU A 397 20.14 21.06 25.37
C LEU A 397 20.77 22.45 25.44
N SER A 398 21.83 22.63 26.22
CA SER A 398 22.57 23.89 26.32
C SER A 398 23.15 24.31 24.96
N ALA A 399 23.71 23.36 24.20
CA ALA A 399 24.20 23.62 22.85
C ALA A 399 23.09 24.07 21.89
N LEU A 400 21.87 23.54 22.04
CA LEU A 400 20.72 23.85 21.19
C LEU A 400 20.08 25.20 21.53
N ILE A 401 19.89 25.52 22.82
CA ILE A 401 18.99 26.62 23.25
C ILE A 401 19.62 27.70 24.14
N ALA A 402 20.83 27.52 24.69
CA ALA A 402 21.38 28.50 25.64
C ALA A 402 21.64 29.87 24.99
N SER A 403 22.26 29.93 23.81
CA SER A 403 22.50 31.20 23.12
C SER A 403 21.22 31.87 22.58
N PRO A 404 20.23 31.14 22.01
CA PRO A 404 18.89 31.67 21.77
C PRO A 404 18.25 32.30 23.00
N THR A 405 18.35 31.63 24.14
CA THR A 405 17.74 32.07 25.40
C THR A 405 18.39 33.36 25.91
N LYS A 406 19.73 33.41 25.89
CA LYS A 406 20.51 34.61 26.23
C LYS A 406 20.19 35.81 25.35
N ARG A 407 19.86 35.57 24.08
CA ARG A 407 19.48 36.63 23.15
C ARG A 407 18.07 37.16 23.39
N LEU A 408 17.15 36.29 23.79
CA LEU A 408 15.74 36.61 24.02
C LEU A 408 15.45 37.11 25.45
N GLY A 409 16.31 36.79 26.41
CA GLY A 409 16.08 37.06 27.84
C GLY A 409 14.75 36.47 28.31
N MET A 410 14.05 37.16 29.21
CA MET A 410 12.74 36.75 29.74
C MET A 410 11.66 36.47 28.67
N THR A 411 11.82 36.93 27.43
CA THR A 411 10.86 36.64 26.36
C THR A 411 10.97 35.20 25.83
N THR A 412 12.03 34.47 26.19
CA THR A 412 12.26 33.06 25.84
C THR A 412 11.06 32.19 26.18
N TYR A 413 10.50 32.31 27.39
CA TYR A 413 9.34 31.50 27.81
C TYR A 413 8.08 31.72 26.96
N LYS A 414 7.99 32.84 26.22
CA LYS A 414 6.88 33.13 25.29
C LYS A 414 7.17 32.70 23.86
N ILE A 415 8.45 32.71 23.48
CA ILE A 415 8.90 32.46 22.11
C ILE A 415 9.24 30.98 21.91
N ILE A 416 9.95 30.36 22.84
CA ILE A 416 10.33 28.94 22.80
C ILE A 416 9.37 28.13 23.67
N LYS A 417 8.51 27.33 23.03
CA LYS A 417 7.58 26.41 23.68
C LYS A 417 8.16 25.00 23.65
N ILE A 418 8.09 24.29 24.78
CA ILE A 418 8.46 22.88 24.86
C ILE A 418 7.18 22.03 24.91
N THR A 419 7.14 20.95 24.15
CA THR A 419 6.04 19.96 24.14
C THR A 419 6.59 18.55 24.30
N ASN A 420 5.78 17.67 24.89
CA ASN A 420 6.06 16.23 25.04
C ASN A 420 7.41 15.87 25.69
N ALA A 421 7.95 16.75 26.54
CA ALA A 421 9.16 16.47 27.32
C ALA A 421 8.84 15.68 28.59
N THR A 422 9.70 14.73 28.94
CA THR A 422 9.67 14.09 30.28
C THR A 422 9.98 15.13 31.37
N ALA A 423 9.61 14.83 32.62
CA ALA A 423 9.86 15.73 33.75
C ALA A 423 11.36 16.10 33.87
N GLU A 424 12.25 15.12 33.69
CA GLU A 424 13.71 15.31 33.76
C GLU A 424 14.25 16.22 32.63
N ILE A 425 13.80 16.01 31.39
CA ILE A 425 14.18 16.87 30.26
C ILE A 425 13.63 18.29 30.48
N ARG A 426 12.40 18.40 30.98
CA ARG A 426 11.75 19.69 31.25
C ARG A 426 12.49 20.48 32.33
N GLU A 427 12.84 19.84 33.45
CA GLU A 427 13.64 20.44 34.53
C GLU A 427 14.99 20.95 34.00
N THR A 428 15.66 20.16 33.17
CA THR A 428 16.94 20.55 32.57
C THR A 428 16.80 21.76 31.65
N ILE A 429 15.73 21.84 30.85
CA ILE A 429 15.45 22.99 29.98
C ILE A 429 15.12 24.23 30.80
N ASP A 430 14.28 24.10 31.83
CA ASP A 430 13.90 25.22 32.69
C ASP A 430 15.13 25.77 33.44
N PHE A 431 16.03 24.91 33.91
CA PHE A 431 17.33 25.31 34.46
C PHE A 431 18.19 26.10 33.46
N ILE A 432 18.29 25.63 32.21
CA ILE A 432 19.02 26.36 31.16
C ILE A 432 18.35 27.70 30.86
N PHE A 433 17.02 27.79 30.91
CA PHE A 433 16.33 29.06 30.75
C PHE A 433 16.69 30.02 31.88
N ASP A 434 16.55 29.59 33.13
CA ASP A 434 16.83 30.41 34.31
C ASP A 434 18.30 30.90 34.35
N GLU A 435 19.26 30.07 33.94
CA GLU A 435 20.68 30.47 33.88
C GLU A 435 21.01 31.49 32.78
N ASN A 436 20.18 31.56 31.73
CA ASN A 436 20.50 32.31 30.51
C ASN A 436 19.50 33.45 30.21
N THR A 437 18.36 33.55 30.90
CA THR A 437 17.45 34.71 30.82
C THR A 437 17.78 35.77 31.86
#